data_AF-A0A8B7ZVV5-F1
#
_entry.id   AF-A0A8B7ZVV5-F1
#
_cell.length_a   1.000
_cell.length_b   1.000
_cell.length_c   1.000
_cell.angle_alpha   90.00
_cell.angle_beta   90.00
_cell.angle_gamma   90.00
#
_symmetry.space_group_name_H-M   'P 1'
#
loop_
_entity.id
_entity.type
_entity.pdbx_description
1 polymer ?
#
loop_
_entity_poly.entity_id
_entity_poly.type
_entity_poly.pdbx_seq_one_letter_code
_entity_poly.pdbx_strand_id
1 'polypeptide(L)'
;MNSPRPKSSKVKSPQAENQSRMGAGRPKTSGGRAQTGSSRQTKQPSAGATGGSRSQPTRTQPQPAAPGTRALVPRGSHGIAGPMGVFNNPDKRIAMTKHNGLLHPEGYTMRPVIPAEKAELVSVARAMNREEFGPRLKKLFDPETEAATEAIQSGVYIGWRCPEFTWDCIRVGRESRCFCGHILSEHAPYNGRSVCVPCRHCPCKAFAFIPGRPEDIGEFWFQRRRDFDPTTWRAKCRCKHTHEEHDCTGIRRCRMRSCGCSGFNSNFLCAACDRHWEQHVTVFETEADRHQKKIPYGEDYLPFAEMPNLRNMALTGVDSDPGIYRDLVEGQGNIPKGRPAIGQDTPVKPPAKSGFNPVWD
;
A
#
# COMPACT_ATOMS: atom_id res chain seq x y z
N MET A 1 -2.69 -50.54 48.85
CA MET A 1 -2.22 -51.23 47.62
C MET A 1 -1.80 -50.16 46.62
N ASN A 2 -0.57 -50.22 46.09
CA ASN A 2 -0.15 -49.40 44.93
C ASN A 2 1.19 -49.92 44.37
N SER A 3 1.25 -50.14 43.06
CA SER A 3 2.41 -50.65 42.30
C SER A 3 2.14 -50.48 40.78
N PRO A 4 3.16 -50.43 39.90
CA PRO A 4 4.54 -49.95 40.10
C PRO A 4 4.99 -48.95 39.00
N ARG A 5 6.23 -48.44 39.08
CA ARG A 5 6.85 -47.66 37.99
C ARG A 5 7.18 -48.54 36.76
N PRO A 6 7.07 -48.02 35.52
CA PRO A 6 7.74 -48.59 34.35
C PRO A 6 9.25 -48.29 34.35
N LYS A 7 10.00 -48.97 33.48
CA LYS A 7 11.47 -49.09 33.51
C LYS A 7 12.16 -48.21 32.46
N SER A 8 13.40 -47.81 32.73
CA SER A 8 14.32 -47.23 31.72
C SER A 8 15.07 -48.33 30.97
N SER A 9 15.36 -48.10 29.68
CA SER A 9 16.14 -49.00 28.82
C SER A 9 17.25 -48.23 28.09
N LYS A 10 18.49 -48.74 28.18
CA LYS A 10 19.64 -48.28 27.38
C LYS A 10 19.83 -49.23 26.19
N VAL A 11 19.96 -48.72 24.96
CA VAL A 11 20.62 -49.47 23.86
C VAL A 11 21.52 -48.54 23.02
N LYS A 12 22.83 -48.81 23.13
CA LYS A 12 23.95 -48.66 22.18
C LYS A 12 23.85 -47.72 20.97
N SER A 13 24.87 -46.86 20.85
CA SER A 13 25.46 -46.39 19.58
C SER A 13 26.32 -47.48 18.91
N PRO A 14 26.63 -47.34 17.61
CA PRO A 14 27.84 -47.87 16.99
C PRO A 14 28.79 -46.77 16.46
N GLN A 15 30.09 -47.05 16.40
CA GLN A 15 31.13 -46.23 15.75
C GLN A 15 31.84 -47.03 14.64
N ALA A 16 32.24 -46.34 13.56
CA ALA A 16 33.37 -46.60 12.66
C ALA A 16 33.52 -45.31 11.82
N GLU A 17 34.67 -44.63 11.63
CA GLU A 17 36.01 -45.06 11.13
C GLU A 17 35.90 -45.65 9.71
N ASN A 18 36.56 -45.14 8.66
CA ASN A 18 37.95 -44.62 8.54
C ASN A 18 38.05 -43.45 7.50
N GLN A 19 38.95 -42.48 7.64
CA GLN A 19 40.32 -42.38 7.04
C GLN A 19 40.40 -42.61 5.51
N SER A 20 41.03 -41.77 4.65
CA SER A 20 41.63 -40.40 4.77
C SER A 20 41.51 -39.66 3.39
N ARG A 21 42.48 -39.03 2.67
CA ARG A 21 43.93 -38.74 2.79
C ARG A 21 44.39 -37.65 1.77
N MET A 22 45.38 -36.83 2.13
CA MET A 22 46.20 -35.91 1.27
C MET A 22 45.53 -34.69 0.58
N GLY A 23 46.30 -33.59 0.44
CA GLY A 23 45.90 -32.40 -0.36
C GLY A 23 46.61 -31.08 0.02
N ALA A 24 47.93 -31.00 -0.07
CA ALA A 24 48.69 -29.79 0.29
C ALA A 24 48.78 -28.77 -0.86
N GLY A 25 48.65 -27.47 -0.56
CA GLY A 25 48.75 -26.40 -1.57
C GLY A 25 48.85 -24.97 -1.01
N ARG A 26 50.07 -24.47 -0.81
CA ARG A 26 50.37 -23.05 -0.54
C ARG A 26 51.65 -22.67 -1.28
N PRO A 27 51.69 -21.53 -1.99
CA PRO A 27 52.77 -20.58 -1.68
C PRO A 27 52.41 -19.09 -1.80
N LYS A 28 53.18 -18.28 -1.04
CA LYS A 28 53.73 -16.93 -1.32
C LYS A 28 52.85 -15.88 -2.03
N THR A 29 52.56 -14.68 -1.50
CA THR A 29 53.35 -13.63 -0.80
C THR A 29 54.29 -12.77 -1.67
N SER A 30 53.77 -11.64 -2.14
CA SER A 30 54.50 -10.40 -2.51
C SER A 30 53.46 -9.26 -2.63
N GLY A 31 53.72 -8.00 -2.28
CA GLY A 31 54.92 -7.39 -1.70
C GLY A 31 55.06 -5.93 -2.14
N GLY A 32 55.06 -4.98 -1.19
CA GLY A 32 55.19 -3.55 -1.47
C GLY A 32 54.03 -2.69 -0.91
N ARG A 33 54.20 -1.47 -0.39
CA ARG A 33 55.18 -0.82 0.53
C ARG A 33 55.01 0.69 0.38
N ALA A 34 54.79 1.41 1.50
CA ALA A 34 54.86 2.88 1.60
C ALA A 34 53.77 3.67 0.80
N GLN A 35 53.48 4.96 1.04
CA GLN A 35 54.05 5.90 2.02
C GLN A 35 53.02 6.99 2.48
N THR A 36 53.42 7.70 3.54
CA THR A 36 52.90 8.94 4.16
C THR A 36 52.20 9.98 3.27
N GLY A 37 51.22 10.72 3.85
CA GLY A 37 50.67 11.97 3.27
C GLY A 37 49.44 12.51 4.01
N SER A 38 49.61 13.04 5.23
CA SER A 38 49.61 14.49 5.51
C SER A 38 48.26 15.22 5.37
N SER A 39 47.68 15.53 6.53
CA SER A 39 46.63 16.51 6.80
C SER A 39 46.71 17.85 6.04
N ARG A 40 45.54 18.46 5.76
CA ARG A 40 45.39 19.92 5.88
C ARG A 40 43.97 20.36 6.26
N GLN A 41 43.87 21.15 7.32
CA GLN A 41 42.70 21.96 7.63
C GLN A 41 42.80 23.31 6.89
N THR A 42 41.70 23.78 6.32
CA THR A 42 41.40 25.22 6.12
C THR A 42 39.88 25.35 6.05
N LYS A 43 39.24 25.86 7.12
CA LYS A 43 38.97 27.28 7.38
C LYS A 43 37.86 27.86 6.49
N GLN A 44 36.74 28.19 7.14
CA GLN A 44 35.85 29.28 6.73
C GLN A 44 36.62 30.62 6.70
N PRO A 45 36.08 31.63 6.02
CA PRO A 45 35.67 32.81 6.79
C PRO A 45 34.21 33.23 6.54
N SER A 46 33.77 34.27 7.26
CA SER A 46 32.38 34.68 7.44
C SER A 46 32.14 36.18 7.13
N ALA A 47 30.85 36.57 7.14
CA ALA A 47 30.30 37.93 7.35
C ALA A 47 30.05 38.85 6.13
N GLY A 48 29.14 39.83 6.32
CA GLY A 48 28.61 40.78 5.31
C GLY A 48 27.28 40.33 4.70
N ALA A 49 26.06 40.65 5.17
CA ALA A 49 25.53 41.68 6.09
C ALA A 49 25.00 42.99 5.46
N THR A 50 23.87 42.89 4.73
CA THR A 50 22.82 43.92 4.50
C THR A 50 21.53 43.16 4.14
N GLY A 51 20.29 43.60 4.38
CA GLY A 51 19.79 44.87 4.93
C GLY A 51 18.49 45.25 4.20
N GLY A 52 17.31 44.94 4.76
CA GLY A 52 16.04 45.08 4.02
C GLY A 52 14.78 44.69 4.80
N SER A 53 14.31 45.56 5.67
CA SER A 53 13.03 45.38 6.38
C SER A 53 11.84 45.72 5.49
N ARG A 54 10.85 44.81 5.34
CA ARG A 54 9.50 45.20 4.93
C ARG A 54 8.38 44.27 5.46
N SER A 55 7.63 44.81 6.41
CA SER A 55 6.20 44.58 6.70
C SER A 55 5.58 43.18 6.45
N GLN A 56 5.16 42.54 7.54
CA GLN A 56 4.09 41.53 7.51
C GLN A 56 2.76 42.17 7.06
N PRO A 57 1.91 41.46 6.29
CA PRO A 57 0.46 41.66 6.34
C PRO A 57 -0.13 40.92 7.55
N THR A 58 -1.00 41.59 8.31
CA THR A 58 -1.54 41.08 9.59
C THR A 58 -2.64 40.03 9.44
N ARG A 59 -2.66 39.09 10.38
CA ARG A 59 -3.75 38.13 10.64
C ARG A 59 -5.05 38.86 11.02
N THR A 60 -6.02 38.93 10.11
CA THR A 60 -7.39 39.35 10.44
C THR A 60 -8.15 38.19 11.08
N GLN A 61 -8.73 38.38 12.26
CA GLN A 61 -9.75 37.48 12.81
C GLN A 61 -11.16 38.06 12.61
N PRO A 62 -12.20 37.22 12.46
CA PRO A 62 -13.57 37.68 12.22
C PRO A 62 -14.26 38.18 13.50
N GLN A 63 -15.26 39.05 13.34
CA GLN A 63 -16.23 39.39 14.39
C GLN A 63 -17.68 39.31 13.87
N PRO A 64 -18.69 39.20 14.76
CA PRO A 64 -19.90 38.45 14.44
C PRO A 64 -21.23 39.24 14.47
N ALA A 65 -22.14 38.88 13.57
CA ALA A 65 -23.59 39.12 13.58
C ALA A 65 -24.20 38.27 12.43
N ALA A 66 -25.46 37.83 12.41
CA ALA A 66 -26.52 37.64 13.41
C ALA A 66 -27.50 36.56 12.82
N PRO A 67 -28.45 35.97 13.57
CA PRO A 67 -29.11 34.73 13.12
C PRO A 67 -30.32 34.96 12.21
N GLY A 68 -30.55 34.05 11.26
CA GLY A 68 -31.89 33.82 10.72
C GLY A 68 -32.02 33.41 9.26
N THR A 69 -32.08 32.10 8.99
CA THR A 69 -33.16 31.51 8.15
C THR A 69 -33.22 30.01 8.35
N ARG A 70 -34.34 29.49 8.87
CA ARG A 70 -34.63 28.05 8.83
C ARG A 70 -34.96 27.69 7.38
N ALA A 71 -34.33 26.64 6.85
CA ALA A 71 -34.78 26.03 5.61
C ALA A 71 -36.18 25.41 5.83
N LEU A 72 -37.22 26.07 5.33
CA LEU A 72 -38.59 25.56 5.36
C LEU A 72 -38.71 24.40 4.37
N VAL A 73 -38.98 23.20 4.88
CA VAL A 73 -39.26 22.01 4.05
C VAL A 73 -40.75 22.06 3.64
N PRO A 74 -41.08 22.23 2.35
CA PRO A 74 -42.49 22.27 1.93
C PRO A 74 -43.08 20.86 1.92
N ARG A 75 -43.98 20.56 2.86
CA ARG A 75 -44.94 19.47 2.69
C ARG A 75 -46.06 19.98 1.77
N GLY A 76 -46.13 19.47 0.54
CA GLY A 76 -47.19 19.77 -0.42
C GLY A 76 -47.44 18.58 -1.33
N SER A 77 -48.68 18.08 -1.36
CA SER A 77 -49.08 16.89 -2.11
C SER A 77 -50.00 17.25 -3.28
N HIS A 78 -49.76 16.61 -4.43
CA HIS A 78 -50.63 16.55 -5.62
C HIS A 78 -51.02 17.87 -6.31
N GLY A 79 -50.65 18.00 -7.59
CA GLY A 79 -51.59 18.47 -8.61
C GLY A 79 -51.11 19.44 -9.68
N ILE A 80 -51.34 19.06 -10.94
CA ILE A 80 -51.68 19.92 -12.10
C ILE A 80 -50.59 20.87 -12.64
N ALA A 81 -49.86 20.33 -13.62
CA ALA A 81 -49.52 20.90 -14.93
C ALA A 81 -49.15 22.39 -15.12
N GLY A 82 -47.92 22.63 -15.56
CA GLY A 82 -47.44 23.85 -16.24
C GLY A 82 -46.08 23.60 -16.92
N PRO A 83 -45.81 24.05 -18.17
CA PRO A 83 -44.67 23.56 -18.94
C PRO A 83 -43.38 24.40 -18.78
N MET A 84 -42.26 23.71 -18.56
CA MET A 84 -40.90 24.22 -18.84
C MET A 84 -40.27 23.31 -19.91
N GLY A 85 -40.25 23.78 -21.16
CA GLY A 85 -39.95 22.94 -22.31
C GLY A 85 -38.47 22.94 -22.73
N VAL A 86 -37.78 21.83 -22.50
CA VAL A 86 -36.67 21.34 -23.35
C VAL A 86 -36.81 19.80 -23.44
N PHE A 87 -36.40 19.19 -24.56
CA PHE A 87 -36.36 17.74 -24.79
C PHE A 87 -37.69 16.97 -24.99
N ASN A 88 -38.70 17.58 -25.60
CA ASN A 88 -39.75 16.80 -26.27
C ASN A 88 -39.24 16.25 -27.62
N ASN A 89 -38.47 15.15 -27.58
CA ASN A 89 -38.26 14.28 -28.74
C ASN A 89 -38.96 12.93 -28.46
N PRO A 90 -40.01 12.54 -29.22
CA PRO A 90 -40.78 11.33 -28.94
C PRO A 90 -39.95 10.05 -29.05
N ASP A 91 -38.95 10.03 -29.95
CA ASP A 91 -38.08 8.87 -30.22
C ASP A 91 -37.04 8.62 -29.10
N LYS A 92 -37.05 9.44 -28.04
CA LYS A 92 -36.16 9.32 -26.87
C LYS A 92 -36.91 9.15 -25.55
N ARG A 93 -38.15 8.64 -25.61
CA ARG A 93 -38.80 8.08 -24.41
C ARG A 93 -38.03 6.85 -23.94
N ILE A 94 -37.29 7.00 -22.85
CA ILE A 94 -36.68 5.88 -22.12
C ILE A 94 -37.82 4.93 -21.71
N ALA A 95 -37.85 3.73 -22.28
CA ALA A 95 -38.85 2.72 -21.97
C ALA A 95 -38.74 2.28 -20.49
N MET A 96 -39.87 1.95 -19.88
CA MET A 96 -39.99 1.75 -18.43
C MET A 96 -40.61 0.38 -18.13
N THR A 97 -39.80 -0.55 -17.62
CA THR A 97 -40.28 -1.84 -17.12
C THR A 97 -40.81 -1.68 -15.69
N LYS A 98 -41.78 -2.52 -15.31
CA LYS A 98 -42.29 -2.61 -13.93
C LYS A 98 -41.79 -3.90 -13.28
N HIS A 99 -40.99 -3.77 -12.21
CA HIS A 99 -40.46 -4.90 -11.45
C HIS A 99 -40.75 -4.73 -9.95
N ASN A 100 -41.32 -5.75 -9.32
CA ASN A 100 -41.78 -5.74 -7.92
C ASN A 100 -42.58 -4.48 -7.53
N GLY A 101 -43.42 -3.98 -8.43
CA GLY A 101 -44.27 -2.81 -8.22
C GLY A 101 -43.64 -1.47 -8.62
N LEU A 102 -42.30 -1.36 -8.61
CA LEU A 102 -41.59 -0.15 -9.00
C LEU A 102 -41.38 -0.08 -10.52
N LEU A 103 -41.43 1.14 -11.08
CA LEU A 103 -41.03 1.42 -12.46
C LEU A 103 -39.52 1.71 -12.51
N HIS A 104 -38.84 1.20 -13.53
CA HIS A 104 -37.44 1.54 -13.83
C HIS A 104 -37.18 1.61 -15.34
N PRO A 105 -36.17 2.39 -15.78
CA PRO A 105 -35.68 2.35 -17.15
C PRO A 105 -35.30 0.94 -17.62
N GLU A 106 -35.61 0.63 -18.87
CA GLU A 106 -35.06 -0.54 -19.56
C GLU A 106 -33.53 -0.44 -19.65
N GLY A 107 -32.86 -1.59 -19.50
CA GLY A 107 -31.40 -1.67 -19.40
C GLY A 107 -30.79 -1.29 -18.05
N TYR A 108 -31.56 -0.74 -17.09
CA TYR A 108 -31.05 -0.41 -15.75
C TYR A 108 -31.29 -1.53 -14.73
N THR A 109 -30.22 -2.02 -14.11
CA THR A 109 -30.30 -3.04 -13.04
C THR A 109 -30.71 -2.41 -11.71
N MET A 110 -31.98 -2.56 -11.31
CA MET A 110 -32.43 -2.18 -9.97
C MET A 110 -31.92 -3.18 -8.93
N ARG A 111 -31.07 -2.73 -7.98
CA ARG A 111 -30.78 -3.47 -6.75
C ARG A 111 -31.70 -2.97 -5.63
N PRO A 112 -32.53 -3.82 -4.99
CA PRO A 112 -33.37 -3.40 -3.87
C PRO A 112 -32.57 -2.77 -2.72
N VAL A 113 -33.08 -1.68 -2.14
CA VAL A 113 -32.49 -1.08 -0.94
C VAL A 113 -32.82 -1.98 0.25
N ILE A 114 -31.78 -2.57 0.85
CA ILE A 114 -31.89 -3.29 2.13
C ILE A 114 -31.41 -2.31 3.22
N PRO A 115 -32.20 -2.05 4.28
CA PRO A 115 -31.74 -1.29 5.43
C PRO A 115 -30.59 -1.99 6.15
N ALA A 116 -29.65 -1.23 6.71
CA ALA A 116 -28.64 -1.78 7.60
C ALA A 116 -29.27 -2.16 8.95
N GLU A 117 -28.79 -3.26 9.56
CA GLU A 117 -29.19 -3.68 10.91
C GLU A 117 -28.83 -2.62 11.96
N LYS A 118 -27.78 -1.84 11.70
CA LYS A 118 -27.27 -0.78 12.56
C LYS A 118 -26.76 0.39 11.74
N ALA A 119 -26.74 1.58 12.33
CA ALA A 119 -26.15 2.79 11.75
C ALA A 119 -24.61 2.84 11.82
N GLU A 120 -23.92 1.69 11.71
CA GLU A 120 -22.46 1.57 11.73
C GLU A 120 -21.92 1.30 10.30
N LEU A 121 -20.76 1.86 9.96
CA LEU A 121 -20.24 1.88 8.59
C LEU A 121 -20.14 0.47 7.95
N VAL A 122 -19.75 -0.54 8.73
CA VAL A 122 -19.66 -1.93 8.27
C VAL A 122 -21.04 -2.54 7.99
N SER A 123 -22.04 -2.28 8.84
CA SER A 123 -23.42 -2.77 8.62
C SER A 123 -24.05 -2.10 7.39
N VAL A 124 -23.80 -0.80 7.19
CA VAL A 124 -24.21 -0.07 5.97
C VAL A 124 -23.51 -0.62 4.72
N ALA A 125 -22.19 -0.83 4.76
CA ALA A 125 -21.44 -1.38 3.63
C ALA A 125 -21.87 -2.83 3.28
N ARG A 126 -22.18 -3.65 4.30
CA ARG A 126 -22.80 -4.97 4.14
C ARG A 126 -24.19 -4.87 3.50
N ALA A 127 -25.07 -3.99 3.97
CA ALA A 127 -26.41 -3.85 3.39
C ALA A 127 -26.38 -3.39 1.91
N MET A 128 -25.41 -2.53 1.54
CA MET A 128 -25.23 -2.05 0.17
C MET A 128 -24.63 -3.09 -0.81
N ASN A 129 -23.74 -3.97 -0.34
CA ASN A 129 -23.02 -4.94 -1.20
C ASN A 129 -23.52 -6.39 -1.03
N ARG A 130 -24.20 -6.70 0.08
CA ARG A 130 -24.75 -8.02 0.43
C ARG A 130 -23.67 -9.11 0.42
N GLU A 131 -23.98 -10.28 -0.15
CA GLU A 131 -23.06 -11.40 -0.39
C GLU A 131 -21.77 -10.97 -1.13
N GLU A 132 -21.82 -9.96 -2.00
CA GLU A 132 -20.63 -9.45 -2.69
C GLU A 132 -19.69 -8.66 -1.78
N PHE A 133 -20.10 -8.26 -0.55
CA PHE A 133 -19.28 -7.43 0.33
C PHE A 133 -17.94 -8.08 0.66
N GLY A 134 -17.96 -9.36 1.03
CA GLY A 134 -16.76 -10.12 1.39
C GLY A 134 -15.78 -10.32 0.24
N PRO A 135 -16.22 -10.91 -0.89
CA PRO A 135 -15.39 -11.04 -2.09
C PRO A 135 -14.86 -9.70 -2.63
N ARG A 136 -15.62 -8.60 -2.49
CA ARG A 136 -15.15 -7.25 -2.86
C ARG A 136 -14.11 -6.71 -1.89
N LEU A 137 -14.29 -6.87 -0.58
CA LEU A 137 -13.31 -6.43 0.42
C LEU A 137 -11.99 -7.20 0.24
N LYS A 138 -12.06 -8.53 0.05
CA LYS A 138 -10.90 -9.36 -0.28
C LYS A 138 -10.19 -8.83 -1.53
N LYS A 139 -10.89 -8.72 -2.67
CA LYS A 139 -10.29 -8.23 -3.93
C LYS A 139 -9.68 -6.81 -3.81
N LEU A 140 -10.27 -5.94 -2.98
CA LEU A 140 -9.76 -4.61 -2.71
C LEU A 140 -8.46 -4.64 -1.88
N PHE A 141 -8.38 -5.52 -0.88
CA PHE A 141 -7.21 -5.61 0.02
C PHE A 141 -6.19 -6.68 -0.37
N ASP A 142 -6.44 -7.51 -1.38
CA ASP A 142 -5.54 -8.59 -1.81
C ASP A 142 -4.06 -8.20 -1.97
N PRO A 143 -3.70 -7.05 -2.60
CA PRO A 143 -2.30 -6.61 -2.65
C PRO A 143 -1.69 -6.30 -1.28
N GLU A 144 -2.47 -5.76 -0.34
CA GLU A 144 -2.03 -5.47 1.02
C GLU A 144 -2.01 -6.73 1.91
N THR A 145 -2.95 -7.65 1.70
CA THR A 145 -2.98 -8.99 2.31
C THR A 145 -1.74 -9.79 1.90
N GLU A 146 -1.37 -9.79 0.61
CA GLU A 146 -0.17 -10.50 0.13
C GLU A 146 1.12 -9.79 0.53
N ALA A 147 1.17 -8.45 0.50
CA ALA A 147 2.30 -7.70 1.06
C ALA A 147 2.49 -7.95 2.56
N ALA A 148 1.42 -8.02 3.36
CA ALA A 148 1.50 -8.36 4.77
C ALA A 148 1.97 -9.80 5.00
N THR A 149 1.46 -10.74 4.21
CA THR A 149 1.83 -12.16 4.27
C THR A 149 3.30 -12.37 3.89
N GLU A 150 3.78 -11.74 2.82
CA GLU A 150 5.19 -11.76 2.40
C GLU A 150 6.09 -11.12 3.47
N ALA A 151 5.67 -10.00 4.07
CA ALA A 151 6.41 -9.33 5.13
C ALA A 151 6.52 -10.17 6.41
N ILE A 152 5.44 -10.84 6.83
CA ILE A 152 5.44 -11.75 7.99
C ILE A 152 6.33 -12.98 7.73
N GLN A 153 6.27 -13.58 6.54
CA GLN A 153 7.05 -14.78 6.21
C GLN A 153 8.56 -14.49 6.03
N SER A 154 8.91 -13.28 5.58
CA SER A 154 10.29 -12.84 5.34
C SER A 154 10.92 -12.04 6.49
N GLY A 155 10.11 -11.45 7.39
CA GLY A 155 10.58 -10.47 8.38
C GLY A 155 11.04 -9.13 7.77
N VAL A 156 10.72 -8.88 6.49
CA VAL A 156 11.04 -7.64 5.76
C VAL A 156 9.75 -6.92 5.39
N TYR A 157 9.50 -5.81 6.06
CA TYR A 157 8.28 -5.01 5.96
C TYR A 157 8.53 -3.84 5.03
N ILE A 158 7.72 -3.72 3.97
CA ILE A 158 7.80 -2.61 3.01
C ILE A 158 6.55 -1.77 3.14
N GLY A 159 6.71 -0.54 3.63
CA GLY A 159 5.63 0.39 3.89
C GLY A 159 5.72 1.63 3.00
N TRP A 160 4.58 2.24 2.70
CA TRP A 160 4.52 3.59 2.14
C TRP A 160 3.75 4.50 3.10
N ARG A 161 4.42 5.53 3.63
CA ARG A 161 3.88 6.42 4.68
C ARG A 161 4.47 7.82 4.66
N CYS A 162 3.80 8.79 5.28
CA CYS A 162 4.48 10.01 5.71
C CYS A 162 5.46 9.69 6.86
N PRO A 163 6.69 10.27 6.88
CA PRO A 163 7.69 10.01 7.93
C PRO A 163 7.25 10.29 9.37
N GLU A 164 6.19 11.08 9.55
CA GLU A 164 5.64 11.50 10.84
C GLU A 164 4.59 10.55 11.45
N PHE A 165 4.17 9.51 10.72
CA PHE A 165 3.15 8.55 11.19
C PHE A 165 3.75 7.23 11.69
N THR A 166 3.08 6.63 12.67
CA THR A 166 3.43 5.33 13.29
C THR A 166 2.73 4.14 12.62
N TRP A 167 2.07 4.36 11.48
CA TRP A 167 1.42 3.34 10.65
C TRP A 167 1.83 3.53 9.20
N ASP A 168 1.62 2.49 8.39
CA ASP A 168 1.78 2.59 6.94
C ASP A 168 0.45 2.92 6.27
N CYS A 169 0.49 3.80 5.27
CA CYS A 169 -0.70 4.21 4.51
C CYS A 169 -1.09 3.16 3.48
N ILE A 170 -0.09 2.48 2.91
CA ILE A 170 -0.24 1.31 2.02
C ILE A 170 0.89 0.33 2.34
N ARG A 171 0.56 -0.96 2.44
CA ARG A 171 1.53 -2.07 2.50
C ARG A 171 2.00 -2.41 1.08
N VAL A 172 3.31 -2.50 0.88
CA VAL A 172 3.94 -2.66 -0.44
C VAL A 172 4.47 -4.09 -0.57
N GLY A 173 4.20 -4.74 -1.70
CA GLY A 173 4.61 -6.12 -1.97
C GLY A 173 5.35 -6.27 -3.30
N ARG A 174 5.79 -7.50 -3.60
CA ARG A 174 6.53 -7.84 -4.84
C ARG A 174 5.88 -7.39 -6.16
N GLU A 175 4.56 -7.31 -6.23
CA GLU A 175 3.79 -6.88 -7.43
C GLU A 175 3.42 -5.39 -7.42
N SER A 176 3.92 -4.61 -6.45
CA SER A 176 3.67 -3.16 -6.37
C SER A 176 4.55 -2.37 -7.36
N ARG A 177 3.95 -1.37 -8.01
CA ARG A 177 4.61 -0.53 -9.04
C ARG A 177 5.58 0.49 -8.42
N CYS A 178 6.76 0.57 -9.00
CA CYS A 178 7.75 1.62 -8.77
C CYS A 178 7.43 2.85 -9.64
N PHE A 179 7.88 4.04 -9.23
CA PHE A 179 7.85 5.25 -10.03
C PHE A 179 8.47 5.10 -11.45
N CYS A 180 9.33 4.11 -11.67
CA CYS A 180 9.89 3.81 -13.00
C CYS A 180 9.00 2.94 -13.91
N GLY A 181 7.75 2.65 -13.51
CA GLY A 181 6.79 1.82 -14.27
C GLY A 181 6.97 0.31 -14.13
N HIS A 182 8.01 -0.15 -13.42
CA HIS A 182 8.32 -1.58 -13.21
C HIS A 182 7.87 -2.03 -11.82
N ILE A 183 7.62 -3.33 -11.63
CA ILE A 183 7.22 -3.90 -10.32
C ILE A 183 8.42 -4.24 -9.44
N LEU A 184 8.22 -4.37 -8.12
CA LEU A 184 9.31 -4.65 -7.17
C LEU A 184 10.05 -5.96 -7.47
N SER A 185 9.40 -6.99 -8.01
CA SER A 185 10.05 -8.25 -8.39
C SER A 185 11.05 -8.12 -9.57
N GLU A 186 10.90 -7.09 -10.41
CA GLU A 186 11.82 -6.70 -11.50
C GLU A 186 12.99 -5.83 -11.04
N HIS A 187 12.95 -5.34 -9.79
CA HIS A 187 14.09 -4.65 -9.17
C HIS A 187 15.12 -5.66 -8.64
N ALA A 188 16.30 -5.19 -8.24
CA ALA A 188 17.35 -6.02 -7.62
C ALA A 188 16.84 -6.79 -6.38
N PRO A 189 17.50 -7.87 -5.94
CA PRO A 189 17.18 -8.53 -4.69
C PRO A 189 17.32 -7.55 -3.51
N TYR A 190 16.34 -7.54 -2.60
CA TYR A 190 16.22 -6.54 -1.53
C TYR A 190 16.27 -7.16 -0.12
N ASN A 191 16.39 -6.31 0.90
CA ASN A 191 16.29 -6.65 2.31
C ASN A 191 15.74 -5.46 3.13
N GLY A 192 15.43 -5.67 4.42
CA GLY A 192 14.86 -4.64 5.31
C GLY A 192 15.83 -3.53 5.76
N ARG A 193 16.87 -3.21 4.98
CA ARG A 193 17.90 -2.21 5.35
C ARG A 193 18.07 -1.08 4.34
N SER A 194 17.57 -1.20 3.12
CA SER A 194 17.82 -0.19 2.09
C SER A 194 16.73 -0.10 1.03
N VAL A 195 16.32 1.13 0.73
CA VAL A 195 15.47 1.49 -0.43
C VAL A 195 16.26 1.50 -1.75
N CYS A 196 17.61 1.44 -1.69
CA CYS A 196 18.50 1.45 -2.85
C CYS A 196 18.50 0.09 -3.56
N VAL A 197 17.34 -0.24 -4.12
CA VAL A 197 17.07 -1.44 -4.91
C VAL A 197 16.92 -0.98 -6.38
N PRO A 198 17.96 -1.09 -7.24
CA PRO A 198 17.88 -0.63 -8.62
C PRO A 198 16.90 -1.46 -9.47
N CYS A 199 16.32 -0.86 -10.51
CA CYS A 199 15.56 -1.61 -11.51
C CYS A 199 16.52 -2.38 -12.43
N ARG A 200 16.15 -3.58 -12.88
CA ARG A 200 16.96 -4.36 -13.85
C ARG A 200 16.80 -3.87 -15.29
N HIS A 201 15.74 -3.11 -15.58
CA HIS A 201 15.31 -2.76 -16.95
C HIS A 201 15.45 -1.26 -17.29
N CYS A 202 15.73 -0.39 -16.30
CA CYS A 202 15.87 1.05 -16.53
C CYS A 202 16.85 1.72 -15.53
N PRO A 203 17.27 2.98 -15.75
CA PRO A 203 18.26 3.68 -14.89
C PRO A 203 17.83 4.00 -13.44
N CYS A 204 16.70 3.47 -12.97
CA CYS A 204 16.18 3.72 -11.63
C CYS A 204 17.06 3.03 -10.57
N LYS A 205 17.51 3.79 -9.56
CA LYS A 205 18.52 3.34 -8.58
C LYS A 205 17.96 2.92 -7.21
N ALA A 206 16.69 3.19 -6.96
CA ALA A 206 16.01 2.94 -5.69
C ALA A 206 14.54 2.68 -5.96
N PHE A 207 13.94 1.72 -5.26
CA PHE A 207 12.51 1.47 -5.39
C PHE A 207 11.74 2.60 -4.67
N ALA A 208 10.81 3.21 -5.38
CA ALA A 208 9.93 4.25 -4.85
C ALA A 208 8.51 3.89 -5.25
N PHE A 209 7.72 3.38 -4.31
CA PHE A 209 6.34 2.99 -4.53
C PHE A 209 5.53 4.14 -5.11
N ILE A 210 4.72 3.84 -6.12
CA ILE A 210 3.65 4.71 -6.57
C ILE A 210 2.35 3.92 -6.66
N PRO A 211 1.21 4.48 -6.22
CA PRO A 211 -0.11 3.88 -6.43
C PRO A 211 -0.28 3.32 -7.83
N GLY A 212 -0.74 2.07 -7.91
CA GLY A 212 -1.04 1.37 -9.16
C GLY A 212 -2.51 1.42 -9.50
N ARG A 213 -3.40 1.48 -8.50
CA ARG A 213 -4.86 1.52 -8.65
C ARG A 213 -5.43 2.92 -8.40
N PRO A 214 -6.58 3.26 -9.01
CA PRO A 214 -7.46 4.32 -8.49
C PRO A 214 -7.84 4.08 -7.02
N GLU A 215 -8.05 2.83 -6.60
CA GLU A 215 -8.42 2.51 -5.21
C GLU A 215 -7.35 2.88 -4.18
N ASP A 216 -6.07 2.72 -4.51
CA ASP A 216 -4.92 3.07 -3.66
C ASP A 216 -4.91 4.56 -3.24
N ILE A 217 -5.61 5.40 -4.02
CA ILE A 217 -5.74 6.85 -3.81
C ILE A 217 -7.21 7.29 -3.62
N GLY A 218 -8.11 6.34 -3.39
CA GLY A 218 -9.52 6.61 -3.10
C GLY A 218 -10.37 7.02 -4.31
N GLU A 219 -9.83 7.05 -5.52
CA GLU A 219 -10.56 7.41 -6.75
C GLU A 219 -11.39 6.22 -7.31
N PHE A 220 -12.01 5.42 -6.42
CA PHE A 220 -12.75 4.19 -6.76
C PHE A 220 -13.89 4.38 -7.78
N TRP A 221 -14.34 5.62 -8.00
CA TRP A 221 -15.36 5.95 -9.00
C TRP A 221 -14.88 5.74 -10.45
N PHE A 222 -13.57 5.67 -10.74
CA PHE A 222 -13.09 5.39 -12.10
C PHE A 222 -13.59 4.05 -12.63
N GLN A 223 -13.64 3.01 -11.78
CA GLN A 223 -14.16 1.69 -12.12
C GLN A 223 -15.64 1.66 -12.54
N ARG A 224 -16.39 2.76 -12.31
CA ARG A 224 -17.80 2.88 -12.69
C ARG A 224 -18.00 3.53 -14.07
N ARG A 225 -16.92 3.97 -14.72
CA ARG A 225 -16.97 4.49 -16.11
C ARG A 225 -16.96 3.29 -17.06
N ARG A 226 -17.87 3.30 -18.03
CA ARG A 226 -18.09 2.19 -18.98
C ARG A 226 -16.82 1.76 -19.72
N ASP A 227 -15.99 2.75 -20.07
CA ASP A 227 -14.81 2.59 -20.92
C ASP A 227 -13.51 2.78 -20.09
N PHE A 228 -13.53 2.43 -18.79
CA PHE A 228 -12.35 2.42 -17.93
C PHE A 228 -11.61 1.08 -18.00
N ASP A 229 -10.41 1.12 -18.56
CA ASP A 229 -9.46 0.01 -18.53
C ASP A 229 -8.43 0.22 -17.41
N PRO A 230 -8.40 -0.66 -16.37
CA PRO A 230 -7.38 -0.62 -15.33
C PRO A 230 -5.96 -0.63 -15.88
N THR A 231 -5.66 -1.44 -16.92
CA THR A 231 -4.30 -1.60 -17.44
C THR A 231 -3.68 -0.29 -17.89
N THR A 232 -4.51 0.64 -18.37
CA THR A 232 -4.10 1.97 -18.85
C THR A 232 -3.95 3.03 -17.75
N TRP A 233 -4.43 2.78 -16.53
CA TRP A 233 -4.39 3.79 -15.48
C TRP A 233 -2.96 4.01 -14.98
N ARG A 234 -2.56 5.27 -14.84
CA ARG A 234 -1.26 5.68 -14.30
C ARG A 234 -1.44 6.92 -13.42
N ALA A 235 -0.85 6.89 -12.22
CA ALA A 235 -0.80 8.01 -11.30
C ALA A 235 -0.25 9.28 -11.98
N LYS A 236 -0.93 10.42 -11.80
CA LYS A 236 -0.65 11.68 -12.52
C LYS A 236 -0.06 12.79 -11.66
N CYS A 237 0.83 13.56 -12.26
CA CYS A 237 1.38 14.80 -11.73
C CYS A 237 0.35 15.94 -11.86
N ARG A 238 0.50 17.02 -11.07
CA ARG A 238 -0.27 18.27 -11.21
C ARG A 238 -0.16 18.89 -12.61
N CYS A 239 0.95 18.66 -13.33
CA CYS A 239 1.12 19.03 -14.74
C CYS A 239 0.35 18.13 -15.74
N LYS A 240 -0.50 17.23 -15.24
CA LYS A 240 -1.41 16.31 -15.95
C LYS A 240 -0.75 15.15 -16.71
N HIS A 241 0.57 15.17 -16.88
CA HIS A 241 1.39 14.04 -17.30
C HIS A 241 1.43 12.93 -16.24
N THR A 242 1.71 11.70 -16.66
CA THR A 242 1.86 10.51 -15.80
C THR A 242 3.22 10.52 -15.07
N HIS A 243 3.38 9.65 -14.08
CA HIS A 243 4.68 9.40 -13.47
C HIS A 243 5.71 8.77 -14.44
N GLU A 244 5.25 7.95 -15.39
CA GLU A 244 6.11 7.34 -16.42
C GLU A 244 6.61 8.39 -17.43
N GLU A 245 5.87 9.50 -17.62
CA GLU A 245 6.31 10.69 -18.39
C GLU A 245 7.31 11.58 -17.62
N HIS A 246 7.64 11.27 -16.36
CA HIS A 246 8.68 11.92 -15.57
C HIS A 246 9.98 11.10 -15.54
N ASP A 247 11.09 11.71 -15.12
CA ASP A 247 12.35 11.03 -14.84
C ASP A 247 12.20 10.10 -13.62
N CYS A 248 12.69 8.86 -13.71
CA CYS A 248 12.69 7.92 -12.59
C CYS A 248 13.82 8.16 -11.57
N THR A 249 14.54 9.28 -11.66
CA THR A 249 15.69 9.62 -10.79
C THR A 249 15.71 11.10 -10.40
N GLY A 250 16.49 11.43 -9.37
CA GLY A 250 16.65 12.80 -8.88
C GLY A 250 15.32 13.41 -8.41
N ILE A 251 15.05 14.65 -8.82
CA ILE A 251 13.82 15.38 -8.50
C ILE A 251 12.59 14.94 -9.32
N ARG A 252 12.75 13.96 -10.23
CA ARG A 252 11.69 13.43 -11.10
C ARG A 252 11.05 14.50 -11.98
N ARG A 253 11.85 15.19 -12.79
CA ARG A 253 11.40 16.24 -13.72
C ARG A 253 10.47 15.64 -14.79
N CYS A 254 9.52 16.42 -15.29
CA CYS A 254 8.72 16.00 -16.45
C CYS A 254 9.56 15.97 -17.73
N ARG A 255 9.47 14.89 -18.51
CA ARG A 255 10.22 14.72 -19.78
C ARG A 255 9.48 15.26 -21.01
N MET A 256 8.22 15.64 -20.84
CA MET A 256 7.36 16.09 -21.94
C MET A 256 7.77 17.46 -22.47
N ARG A 257 7.74 17.61 -23.80
CA ARG A 257 8.08 18.87 -24.49
C ARG A 257 7.21 20.02 -23.96
N SER A 258 7.80 21.21 -23.91
CA SER A 258 7.26 22.45 -23.31
C SER A 258 6.72 22.37 -21.86
N CYS A 259 6.89 21.25 -21.15
CA CYS A 259 6.47 21.14 -19.75
C CYS A 259 7.55 21.68 -18.79
N GLY A 260 7.33 22.86 -18.21
CA GLY A 260 8.23 23.47 -17.20
C GLY A 260 8.20 22.80 -15.81
N CYS A 261 7.66 21.58 -15.69
CA CYS A 261 7.43 20.92 -14.42
C CYS A 261 8.74 20.29 -13.88
N SER A 262 9.31 20.95 -12.87
CA SER A 262 10.66 20.64 -12.33
C SER A 262 10.76 19.34 -11.56
N GLY A 263 9.66 18.84 -10.98
CA GLY A 263 9.59 17.59 -10.23
C GLY A 263 8.18 17.00 -10.20
N PHE A 264 8.01 15.78 -9.71
CA PHE A 264 6.69 15.16 -9.60
C PHE A 264 5.94 15.64 -8.34
N ASN A 265 4.76 16.22 -8.53
CA ASN A 265 3.82 16.58 -7.47
C ASN A 265 2.47 15.92 -7.76
N SER A 266 1.87 15.16 -6.84
CA SER A 266 0.66 14.39 -7.16
C SER A 266 -0.56 15.28 -7.43
N ASN A 267 -1.36 14.88 -8.44
CA ASN A 267 -2.71 15.42 -8.67
C ASN A 267 -3.77 14.74 -7.77
N PHE A 268 -3.35 13.82 -6.90
CA PHE A 268 -4.19 13.02 -6.00
C PHE A 268 -3.66 13.13 -4.55
N LEU A 269 -4.48 12.70 -3.60
CA LEU A 269 -4.12 12.53 -2.19
C LEU A 269 -4.11 11.05 -1.82
N CYS A 270 -3.41 10.68 -0.75
CA CYS A 270 -3.47 9.34 -0.18
C CYS A 270 -4.81 9.12 0.55
N ALA A 271 -5.53 8.03 0.22
CA ALA A 271 -6.81 7.69 0.83
C ALA A 271 -6.76 7.45 2.35
N ALA A 272 -5.59 7.15 2.90
CA ALA A 272 -5.39 6.85 4.33
C ALA A 272 -4.95 8.05 5.17
N CYS A 273 -4.59 9.20 4.56
CA CYS A 273 -4.09 10.36 5.32
C CYS A 273 -4.19 11.75 4.64
N ASP A 274 -4.89 11.86 3.50
CA ASP A 274 -5.15 13.11 2.77
C ASP A 274 -3.91 13.93 2.35
N ARG A 275 -2.74 13.29 2.23
CA ARG A 275 -1.48 13.93 1.86
C ARG A 275 -1.01 13.60 0.45
N HIS A 276 -0.22 14.49 -0.13
CA HIS A 276 0.36 14.32 -1.46
C HIS A 276 1.44 13.23 -1.48
N TRP A 277 1.67 12.63 -2.66
CA TRP A 277 2.60 11.50 -2.81
C TRP A 277 4.03 11.88 -2.43
N GLU A 278 4.48 13.09 -2.78
CA GLU A 278 5.80 13.62 -2.44
C GLU A 278 6.01 13.88 -0.93
N GLN A 279 4.96 13.79 -0.10
CA GLN A 279 5.05 13.83 1.37
C GLN A 279 5.25 12.44 1.98
N HIS A 280 5.23 11.38 1.16
CA HIS A 280 5.40 10.00 1.59
C HIS A 280 6.80 9.48 1.22
N VAL A 281 7.26 8.51 1.99
CA VAL A 281 8.46 7.71 1.73
C VAL A 281 8.07 6.25 1.60
N THR A 282 8.76 5.51 0.73
CA THR A 282 8.81 4.04 0.81
C THR A 282 9.88 3.67 1.81
N VAL A 283 9.56 2.80 2.76
CA VAL A 283 10.49 2.27 3.76
C VAL A 283 10.65 0.77 3.57
N PHE A 284 11.86 0.26 3.77
CA PHE A 284 12.18 -1.16 3.86
C PHE A 284 12.75 -1.35 5.26
N GLU A 285 12.09 -2.15 6.10
CA GLU A 285 12.38 -2.26 7.53
C GLU A 285 12.40 -3.74 7.95
N THR A 286 13.28 -4.12 8.89
CA THR A 286 13.17 -5.44 9.54
C THR A 286 12.13 -5.42 10.66
N GLU A 287 11.67 -6.60 11.07
CA GLU A 287 10.81 -6.75 12.25
C GLU A 287 11.38 -6.05 13.50
N ALA A 288 12.70 -6.15 13.70
CA ALA A 288 13.41 -5.53 14.82
C ALA A 288 13.38 -3.99 14.74
N ASP A 289 13.52 -3.41 13.55
CA ASP A 289 13.38 -1.95 13.34
C ASP A 289 11.97 -1.48 13.70
N ARG A 290 10.94 -2.26 13.33
CA ARG A 290 9.54 -1.91 13.56
C ARG A 290 9.13 -2.05 15.02
N HIS A 291 9.58 -3.12 15.68
CA HIS A 291 9.47 -3.26 17.13
C HIS A 291 10.16 -2.10 17.87
N GLN A 292 11.38 -1.72 17.48
CA GLN A 292 12.09 -0.58 18.09
C GLN A 292 11.35 0.75 17.88
N LYS A 293 10.77 0.96 16.69
CA LYS A 293 9.98 2.15 16.34
C LYS A 293 8.56 2.15 16.92
N LYS A 294 8.12 1.03 17.52
CA LYS A 294 6.75 0.81 18.03
C LYS A 294 5.66 1.01 16.97
N ILE A 295 5.90 0.45 15.78
CA ILE A 295 4.99 0.48 14.63
C ILE A 295 4.57 -0.95 14.25
N PRO A 296 3.38 -1.17 13.66
CA PRO A 296 2.79 -2.50 13.51
C PRO A 296 3.70 -3.51 12.78
N TYR A 297 3.82 -4.72 13.33
CA TYR A 297 4.61 -5.84 12.81
C TYR A 297 3.90 -7.16 13.17
N GLY A 298 4.35 -8.30 12.65
CA GLY A 298 3.68 -9.59 12.89
C GLY A 298 2.20 -9.54 12.49
N GLU A 299 1.31 -10.05 13.35
CA GLU A 299 -0.14 -10.05 13.11
C GLU A 299 -0.78 -8.65 13.08
N ASP A 300 -0.23 -7.67 13.82
CA ASP A 300 -0.67 -6.27 13.77
C ASP A 300 -0.42 -5.63 12.40
N TYR A 301 0.44 -6.23 11.57
CA TYR A 301 0.68 -5.77 10.19
C TYR A 301 -0.38 -6.26 9.19
N LEU A 302 -1.33 -7.11 9.57
CA LEU A 302 -2.42 -7.53 8.68
C LEU A 302 -3.42 -6.37 8.42
N PRO A 303 -4.15 -6.37 7.28
CA PRO A 303 -5.27 -5.46 7.08
C PRO A 303 -6.35 -5.66 8.15
N PHE A 304 -6.81 -4.56 8.76
CA PHE A 304 -7.82 -4.54 9.83
C PHE A 304 -7.53 -5.44 11.04
N ALA A 305 -6.25 -5.60 11.44
CA ALA A 305 -5.85 -6.49 12.54
C ALA A 305 -6.69 -6.31 13.82
N GLU A 306 -7.07 -5.06 14.12
CA GLU A 306 -7.90 -4.62 15.22
C GLU A 306 -9.41 -4.96 15.12
N MET A 307 -9.88 -5.42 13.94
CA MET A 307 -11.26 -5.82 13.67
C MET A 307 -11.30 -7.23 13.04
N PRO A 308 -11.28 -8.31 13.85
CA PRO A 308 -11.16 -9.70 13.35
C PRO A 308 -12.12 -10.07 12.21
N ASN A 309 -13.38 -9.63 12.26
CA ASN A 309 -14.37 -9.92 11.22
C ASN A 309 -14.08 -9.22 9.87
N LEU A 310 -13.39 -8.07 9.87
CA LEU A 310 -12.93 -7.40 8.66
C LEU A 310 -11.57 -7.94 8.20
N ARG A 311 -10.65 -8.24 9.13
CA ARG A 311 -9.38 -8.92 8.84
C ARG A 311 -9.62 -10.24 8.13
N ASN A 312 -10.39 -11.14 8.74
CA ASN A 312 -10.76 -12.44 8.16
C ASN A 312 -11.35 -12.24 6.75
N MET A 313 -12.29 -11.30 6.60
CA MET A 313 -12.91 -10.98 5.30
C MET A 313 -11.94 -10.40 4.26
N ALA A 314 -10.92 -9.62 4.66
CA ALA A 314 -9.87 -9.12 3.76
C ALA A 314 -8.83 -10.20 3.39
N LEU A 315 -8.71 -11.28 4.17
CA LEU A 315 -7.86 -12.43 3.89
C LEU A 315 -8.59 -13.49 3.03
N THR A 316 -9.76 -13.94 3.47
CA THR A 316 -10.48 -15.11 2.91
C THR A 316 -11.70 -14.74 2.08
N GLY A 317 -12.23 -13.53 2.21
CA GLY A 317 -13.53 -13.13 1.69
C GLY A 317 -14.71 -13.46 2.62
N VAL A 318 -14.46 -14.11 3.76
CA VAL A 318 -15.48 -14.54 4.73
C VAL A 318 -15.12 -14.01 6.13
N ASP A 319 -16.07 -13.39 6.83
CA ASP A 319 -15.82 -12.81 8.16
C ASP A 319 -15.56 -13.83 9.26
N SER A 320 -16.21 -14.99 9.14
CA SER A 320 -16.24 -16.08 10.09
C SER A 320 -15.15 -17.13 9.84
N ASP A 321 -14.35 -17.01 8.77
CA ASP A 321 -13.20 -17.88 8.50
C ASP A 321 -11.86 -17.18 8.82
N PRO A 322 -11.23 -17.49 9.96
CA PRO A 322 -9.89 -17.04 10.28
C PRO A 322 -8.77 -17.92 9.70
N GLY A 323 -9.04 -18.79 8.71
CA GLY A 323 -8.09 -19.76 8.12
C GLY A 323 -6.67 -19.22 7.95
N ILE A 324 -6.49 -18.28 7.02
CA ILE A 324 -5.18 -17.66 6.72
C ILE A 324 -4.55 -17.00 7.95
N TYR A 325 -5.34 -16.42 8.86
CA TYR A 325 -4.85 -15.84 10.10
C TYR A 325 -4.30 -16.91 11.06
N ARG A 326 -4.99 -18.04 11.23
CA ARG A 326 -4.49 -19.19 12.00
C ARG A 326 -3.25 -19.81 11.35
N ASP A 327 -3.21 -19.94 10.03
CA ASP A 327 -2.05 -20.51 9.34
C ASP A 327 -0.76 -19.69 9.56
N LEU A 328 -0.90 -18.38 9.77
CA LEU A 328 0.17 -17.44 10.14
C LEU A 328 0.48 -17.41 11.65
N VAL A 329 -0.50 -17.55 12.53
CA VAL A 329 -0.32 -17.42 14.00
C VAL A 329 -0.08 -18.77 14.71
N GLU A 330 -0.52 -19.87 14.12
CA GLU A 330 -0.54 -21.22 14.72
C GLU A 330 0.12 -22.29 13.82
N GLY A 331 0.11 -22.12 12.49
CA GLY A 331 0.45 -23.15 11.50
C GLY A 331 1.93 -23.27 11.11
N GLN A 332 2.24 -23.92 9.98
CA GLN A 332 3.63 -23.96 9.45
C GLN A 332 4.14 -22.57 9.01
N GLY A 333 3.24 -21.60 8.87
CA GLY A 333 3.55 -20.17 8.67
C GLY A 333 3.72 -19.37 9.96
N ASN A 334 3.67 -20.01 11.14
CA ASN A 334 3.90 -19.44 12.48
C ASN A 334 4.84 -18.23 12.44
N ILE A 335 4.37 -17.05 12.88
CA ILE A 335 5.23 -15.90 13.20
C ILE A 335 6.33 -16.40 14.14
N PRO A 336 7.58 -16.60 13.69
CA PRO A 336 8.52 -17.38 14.47
C PRO A 336 9.10 -16.46 15.53
N LYS A 337 8.56 -16.56 16.76
CA LYS A 337 8.96 -15.76 17.92
C LYS A 337 10.46 -15.94 18.18
N GLY A 338 11.27 -15.04 17.63
CA GLY A 338 12.73 -15.13 17.64
C GLY A 338 13.38 -15.85 16.45
N ARG A 339 12.77 -15.90 15.25
CA ARG A 339 13.60 -16.07 14.03
C ARG A 339 14.57 -14.89 13.98
N PRO A 340 15.85 -15.10 13.65
CA PRO A 340 16.66 -14.00 13.14
C PRO A 340 15.96 -13.44 11.91
N ALA A 341 15.68 -12.14 11.88
CA ALA A 341 15.33 -11.45 10.64
C ALA A 341 16.39 -11.79 9.58
N ILE A 342 15.96 -11.98 8.32
CA ILE A 342 16.80 -12.55 7.25
C ILE A 342 18.23 -11.97 7.34
N GLY A 343 19.18 -12.88 7.52
CA GLY A 343 20.54 -12.56 7.96
C GLY A 343 21.19 -11.48 7.10
N GLN A 344 22.08 -10.69 7.70
CA GLN A 344 22.47 -9.34 7.29
C GLN A 344 22.82 -9.13 5.80
N ASP A 345 23.23 -10.18 5.10
CA ASP A 345 23.71 -10.20 3.71
C ASP A 345 22.85 -11.08 2.77
N THR A 346 21.76 -11.67 3.26
CA THR A 346 20.85 -12.54 2.48
C THR A 346 19.67 -11.74 1.91
N PRO A 347 19.40 -11.78 0.60
CA PRO A 347 18.21 -11.16 0.04
C PRO A 347 16.92 -11.95 0.35
N VAL A 348 15.78 -11.26 0.32
CA VAL A 348 14.45 -11.91 0.38
C VAL A 348 14.29 -12.86 -0.80
N LYS A 349 13.86 -14.09 -0.53
CA LYS A 349 13.40 -15.06 -1.53
C LYS A 349 11.88 -15.16 -1.43
N PRO A 350 11.11 -14.43 -2.27
CA PRO A 350 9.66 -14.54 -2.26
C PRO A 350 9.19 -15.93 -2.71
N PRO A 351 7.95 -16.34 -2.36
CA PRO A 351 7.35 -17.55 -2.92
C PRO A 351 7.28 -17.46 -4.45
N ALA A 352 7.30 -18.62 -5.13
CA ALA A 352 7.44 -18.69 -6.58
C ALA A 352 6.27 -18.08 -7.38
N LYS A 353 5.12 -17.85 -6.75
CA LYS A 353 3.92 -17.21 -7.31
C LYS A 353 3.24 -16.35 -6.24
N SER A 354 2.68 -15.22 -6.64
CA SER A 354 1.63 -14.50 -5.90
C SER A 354 0.26 -15.16 -6.14
N GLY A 355 -0.73 -14.84 -5.30
CA GLY A 355 -2.15 -15.08 -5.63
C GLY A 355 -2.73 -13.90 -6.43
N PHE A 356 -2.24 -12.69 -6.17
CA PHE A 356 -2.53 -11.47 -6.87
C PHE A 356 -1.74 -11.41 -8.18
N ASN A 357 -2.47 -11.31 -9.30
CA ASN A 357 -1.92 -10.89 -10.58
C ASN A 357 -2.28 -9.41 -10.77
N PRO A 358 -1.29 -8.50 -10.89
CA PRO A 358 -1.56 -7.10 -11.23
C PRO A 358 -2.26 -6.99 -12.59
N VAL A 359 -3.19 -6.04 -12.72
CA VAL A 359 -3.95 -5.78 -13.96
C VAL A 359 -3.42 -4.49 -14.62
N TRP A 360 -2.10 -4.45 -14.89
CA TRP A 360 -1.39 -3.26 -15.40
C TRP A 360 -0.78 -3.42 -16.80
N ASP A 361 -0.80 -4.65 -17.32
CA ASP A 361 -0.01 -5.16 -18.45
C ASP A 361 -0.90 -5.98 -19.39
#